data_AF-A0A2V8IC91-F1
#
_entry.id   AF-A0A2V8IC91-F1
#
_cell.length_a   1.000
_cell.length_b   1.000
_cell.length_c   1.000
_cell.angle_alpha   90.00
_cell.angle_beta   90.00
_cell.angle_gamma   90.00
#
_symmetry.space_group_name_H-M   'P 1'
#
loop_
_entity.id
_entity.type
_entity.pdbx_description
1 polymer ?
#
loop_
_entity_poly.entity_id
_entity_poly.type
_entity_poly.pdbx_seq_one_letter_code
_entity_poly.pdbx_strand_id
1 'polypeptide(L)'
;GVRTPYIDVPDAVYFTNSPGPGTCREIGHKVPFDTARIIELYGTRQAYMNLFRETADRLVKQRWLTEGDAKRIKQGLNSSSN
;
A
#
# COMPACT_ATOMS: atom_id res chain seq x y z
N GLY A 1 -1.66 -13.97 -10.42
CA GLY A 1 -1.56 -12.50 -10.57
C GLY A 1 -0.36 -12.01 -9.80
N VAL A 2 0.27 -10.90 -10.22
CA VAL A 2 1.39 -10.27 -9.51
C VAL A 2 0.85 -9.51 -8.31
N ARG A 3 1.39 -9.78 -7.11
CA ARG A 3 1.07 -8.97 -5.92
C ARG A 3 2.08 -7.84 -5.79
N THR A 4 1.57 -6.65 -5.53
CA THR A 4 2.38 -5.46 -5.23
C THR A 4 2.58 -5.34 -3.72
N PRO A 5 3.55 -4.53 -3.25
CA PRO A 5 3.74 -4.31 -1.82
C PRO A 5 2.49 -3.81 -1.10
N TYR A 6 1.58 -3.10 -1.78
CA TYR A 6 0.31 -2.65 -1.22
C TYR A 6 -0.67 -3.78 -0.87
N ILE A 7 -0.48 -4.98 -1.45
CA ILE A 7 -1.30 -6.16 -1.18
C ILE A 7 -0.57 -7.13 -0.24
N ASP A 8 0.75 -7.24 -0.38
CA ASP A 8 1.58 -8.09 0.50
C ASP A 8 1.76 -7.49 1.90
N VAL A 9 1.81 -6.16 2.00
CA VAL A 9 1.97 -5.38 3.26
C VAL A 9 0.91 -4.26 3.27
N PRO A 10 -0.36 -4.60 3.52
CA PRO A 10 -1.46 -3.66 3.34
C PRO A 10 -1.48 -2.53 4.38
N ASP A 11 -1.78 -1.33 3.90
CA ASP A 11 -2.07 -0.13 4.72
C ASP A 11 -3.51 0.36 4.56
N ALA A 12 -4.35 -0.42 3.87
CA ALA A 12 -5.68 -0.01 3.48
C ALA A 12 -6.55 -1.19 3.09
N VAL A 13 -7.87 -0.98 3.12
CA VAL A 13 -8.85 -1.84 2.47
C VAL A 13 -9.16 -1.27 1.08
N TYR A 14 -9.29 -2.16 0.10
CA TYR A 14 -9.71 -1.82 -1.25
C TYR A 14 -11.10 -2.39 -1.50
N PHE A 15 -12.03 -1.54 -1.92
CA PHE A 15 -13.40 -1.91 -2.25
C PHE A 15 -13.57 -1.88 -3.77
N THR A 16 -14.34 -2.83 -4.31
CA THR A 16 -14.60 -2.94 -5.75
C THR A 16 -15.72 -2.02 -6.24
N ASN A 17 -16.32 -1.24 -5.34
CA ASN A 17 -17.32 -0.25 -5.68
C ASN A 17 -17.11 1.05 -4.91
N SER A 18 -17.71 2.14 -5.40
CA SER A 18 -17.83 3.39 -4.66
C SER A 18 -19.30 3.74 -4.43
N PRO A 19 -19.74 3.94 -3.17
CA PRO A 19 -21.09 4.40 -2.88
C PRO A 19 -21.21 5.92 -2.99
N GLY A 20 -22.43 6.41 -3.29
CA GLY A 20 -22.77 7.82 -3.24
C GLY A 20 -23.37 8.38 -4.54
N PRO A 21 -24.15 9.48 -4.47
CA PRO A 21 -24.65 10.14 -5.66
C PRO A 21 -23.49 10.75 -6.46
N GLY A 22 -23.49 10.55 -7.78
CA GLY A 22 -22.48 11.11 -8.68
C GLY A 22 -21.17 10.33 -8.79
N THR A 23 -21.01 9.19 -8.10
CA THR A 23 -19.85 8.31 -8.26
C THR A 23 -20.08 7.23 -9.32
N CYS A 24 -19.08 6.93 -10.14
CA CYS A 24 -19.08 5.70 -10.95
C CYS A 24 -18.93 4.50 -10.01
N ARG A 25 -19.99 3.68 -9.90
CA ARG A 25 -20.05 2.58 -8.92
C ARG A 25 -18.94 1.55 -9.15
N GLU A 26 -18.49 1.38 -10.38
CA GLU A 26 -17.46 0.42 -10.79
C GLU A 26 -16.04 0.89 -10.48
N ILE A 27 -15.86 2.19 -10.23
CA ILE A 27 -14.59 2.76 -9.79
C ILE A 27 -14.51 2.52 -8.29
N GLY A 28 -13.82 1.45 -7.89
CA GLY A 28 -13.57 1.13 -6.49
C GLY A 28 -12.86 2.24 -5.72
N HIS A 29 -12.78 2.10 -4.39
CA HIS A 29 -12.09 3.06 -3.51
C HIS A 29 -11.14 2.37 -2.52
N LYS A 30 -10.19 3.16 -2.01
CA LYS A 30 -9.24 2.77 -0.97
C LYS A 30 -9.62 3.46 0.34
N VAL A 31 -9.68 2.70 1.43
CA VAL A 31 -9.82 3.24 2.80
C VAL A 31 -8.54 2.92 3.58
N PRO A 32 -7.69 3.92 3.88
CA PRO A 32 -6.48 3.72 4.68
C PRO A 32 -6.81 3.17 6.07
N PHE A 33 -5.92 2.35 6.60
CA PHE A 33 -5.93 1.97 8.00
C PHE A 33 -5.60 3.18 8.86
N ASP A 34 -6.29 3.28 10.00
CA ASP A 34 -5.93 4.24 11.02
C ASP A 34 -4.62 3.82 11.74
N THR A 35 -4.09 4.72 12.55
CA THR A 35 -2.85 4.48 13.30
C THR A 35 -2.96 3.29 14.24
N ALA A 36 -4.11 3.08 14.87
CA ALA A 36 -4.33 1.98 15.81
C ALA A 36 -4.22 0.64 15.08
N ARG A 37 -4.83 0.52 13.91
CA ARG A 37 -4.77 -0.67 13.06
C ARG A 37 -3.36 -0.93 12.53
N ILE A 38 -2.63 0.10 12.15
CA ILE A 38 -1.20 -0.04 11.75
C ILE A 38 -0.36 -0.54 12.92
N ILE A 39 -0.55 -0.01 14.13
CA ILE A 39 0.15 -0.45 15.33
C ILE A 39 -0.23 -1.89 15.70
N GLU A 40 -1.50 -2.27 15.59
CA GLU A 40 -1.96 -3.64 15.83
C GLU A 40 -1.29 -4.64 14.88
N LEU A 41 -1.19 -4.32 13.59
CA LEU A 41 -0.65 -5.23 12.58
C LEU A 41 0.88 -5.27 12.55
N TYR A 42 1.54 -4.14 12.80
CA TYR A 42 2.98 -3.99 12.55
C TYR A 42 3.77 -3.54 13.78
N GLY A 43 3.11 -3.30 14.91
CA GLY A 43 3.70 -2.79 16.15
C GLY A 43 4.01 -1.29 16.11
N THR A 44 4.65 -0.81 15.03
CA THR A 44 4.95 0.60 14.82
C THR A 44 4.80 1.00 13.36
N ARG A 45 4.58 2.30 13.11
CA ARG A 45 4.58 2.84 11.73
C ARG A 45 5.93 2.62 11.04
N GLN A 46 7.05 2.71 11.77
CA GLN A 46 8.37 2.49 11.21
C GLN A 46 8.58 1.01 10.80
N ALA A 47 8.11 0.07 11.60
CA ALA A 47 8.16 -1.35 11.27
C ALA A 47 7.36 -1.67 10.00
N TYR A 48 6.17 -1.09 9.84
CA TYR A 48 5.41 -1.14 8.59
C TYR A 48 6.24 -0.63 7.40
N MET A 49 6.81 0.57 7.51
CA MET A 49 7.57 1.18 6.42
C MET A 49 8.81 0.35 6.04
N ASN A 50 9.49 -0.25 7.01
CA ASN A 50 10.64 -1.12 6.77
C ASN A 50 10.19 -2.39 6.02
N LEU A 51 9.15 -3.07 6.51
CA LEU A 51 8.61 -4.26 5.88
C LEU A 51 8.13 -4.00 4.43
N PHE A 52 7.49 -2.86 4.19
CA PHE A 52 7.08 -2.45 2.85
C PHE A 52 8.28 -2.23 1.93
N ARG A 53 9.33 -1.55 2.41
CA ARG A 53 10.57 -1.30 1.63
C ARG A 53 11.27 -2.61 1.29
N GLU A 54 11.42 -3.51 2.26
CA GLU A 54 12.01 -4.84 2.08
C GLU A 54 11.21 -5.68 1.07
N THR A 55 9.88 -5.61 1.13
CA THR A 55 9.01 -6.29 0.17
C THR A 55 9.19 -5.75 -1.23
N ALA A 56 9.29 -4.44 -1.41
CA ALA A 56 9.59 -3.82 -2.70
C ALA A 56 10.96 -4.26 -3.23
N ASP A 57 12.00 -4.29 -2.39
CA ASP A 57 13.34 -4.76 -2.77
C ASP A 57 13.36 -6.24 -3.18
N ARG A 58 12.62 -7.08 -2.47
CA ARG A 58 12.43 -8.49 -2.84
C ARG A 58 11.79 -8.63 -4.22
N LEU A 59 10.74 -7.84 -4.51
CA LEU A 59 10.05 -7.89 -5.81
C LEU A 59 10.93 -7.37 -6.96
N VAL A 60 11.81 -6.38 -6.71
CA VAL A 60 12.84 -5.97 -7.68
C VAL A 60 13.81 -7.11 -7.98
N LYS A 61 14.35 -7.75 -6.93
CA LYS A 61 15.25 -8.91 -7.10
C LYS A 61 14.60 -10.05 -7.87
N GLN A 62 13.31 -10.25 -7.68
CA GLN A 62 12.50 -11.25 -8.38
C GLN A 62 12.03 -10.81 -9.77
N ARG A 63 12.36 -9.59 -10.20
CA ARG A 63 11.96 -9.00 -11.50
C ARG A 63 10.45 -8.82 -11.67
N TRP A 64 9.71 -8.72 -10.57
CA TRP A 64 8.28 -8.35 -10.57
C TRP A 64 8.07 -6.83 -10.53
N LEU A 65 9.06 -6.07 -10.05
CA LEU A 65 9.08 -4.60 -10.09
C LEU A 65 10.36 -4.11 -10.76
N THR A 66 10.26 -3.00 -11.49
CA THR A 66 11.43 -2.25 -11.93
C THR A 66 12.03 -1.45 -10.76
N GLU A 67 13.32 -1.13 -10.83
CA GLU A 67 13.96 -0.25 -9.84
C GLU A 67 13.30 1.14 -9.79
N GLY A 68 12.92 1.67 -10.95
CA GLY A 68 12.24 2.96 -11.06
C GLY A 68 10.88 2.96 -10.35
N ASP A 69 10.09 1.90 -10.52
CA ASP A 69 8.80 1.77 -9.85
C ASP A 69 8.97 1.57 -8.34
N ALA A 70 9.89 0.71 -7.93
CA ALA A 70 10.23 0.52 -6.51
C ALA A 70 10.63 1.84 -5.83
N LYS A 71 11.41 2.69 -6.51
CA LYS A 71 11.77 4.02 -6.00
C LYS A 71 10.54 4.90 -5.80
N ARG A 72 9.65 4.98 -6.80
CA ARG A 72 8.42 5.80 -6.73
C ARG A 72 7.50 5.36 -5.59
N ILE A 73 7.24 4.06 -5.44
CA ILE A 73 6.35 3.57 -4.38
C ILE A 73 6.92 3.81 -2.98
N LYS A 74 8.23 3.67 -2.80
CA LYS A 74 8.91 3.94 -1.51
C LYS A 74 8.90 5.42 -1.15
N GLN A 75 8.98 6.32 -2.14
CA GLN A 75 8.83 7.76 -1.93
C GLN A 75 7.42 8.12 -1.45
N GLY A 76 6.39 7.46 -2.00
CA GLY A 76 4.99 7.65 -1.60
C GLY A 76 4.72 7.37 -0.12
N LEU A 77 5.47 6.46 0.52
CA LEU A 77 5.34 6.16 1.96
C LEU A 77 5.56 7.38 2.86
N ASN A 78 6.41 8.32 2.44
CA ASN A 78 6.73 9.52 3.23
C ASN A 78 5.67 10.63 3.03
N SER A 79 4.96 10.61 1.90
CA SER A 79 3.97 11.62 1.51
C SER A 79 2.57 11.36 2.09
N SER A 80 2.23 10.12 2.45
CA SER A 80 0.94 9.75 3.06
C SER A 80 0.84 10.07 4.56
N SER A 81 1.40 11.21 4.99
CA SER A 81 1.41 11.68 6.38
C SER A 81 0.56 12.94 6.61
N ASN A 82 -0.29 13.33 5.65
CA ASN A 82 -1.25 14.44 5.77
C ASN A 82 -2.64 13.98 5.37
#